data_AF-A0AAD9TSX1-F1
#
_entry.id   AF-A0AAD9TSX1-F1
#
_cell.length_a   1.000
_cell.length_b   1.000
_cell.length_c   1.000
_cell.angle_alpha   90.00
_cell.angle_beta   90.00
_cell.angle_gamma   90.00
#
_symmetry.space_group_name_H-M   'P 1'
#
loop_
_entity.id
_entity.type
_entity.pdbx_description
1 polymer ?
#
loop_
_entity_poly.entity_id
_entity_poly.type
_entity_poly.pdbx_seq_one_letter_code
_entity_poly.pdbx_strand_id
1 'polypeptide(L)'
;MNVIASIWKCLRNDEQNWRQNSRIKWLLDGDKNSRFFHSISNMRRNYNFLGDLAFDGVVYSNPSSVGDEVFNYFQNHFKNHFKEEKWFCPRIIGLQFNHLSVVESETLEEKFTHDQLEERHIWGFLVKLDFEKSCDNIDHNFLDSVKEGTSFGVIWENWISNCISSPTLSLLVNGSPMKEFSLE
;
A
#
# COMPACT_ATOMS: atom_id res chain seq x y z
N MET A 1 20.79 -16.00 18.36
CA MET A 1 19.45 -15.39 18.19
C MET A 1 18.80 -15.24 19.55
N ASN A 2 18.35 -14.03 19.90
CA ASN A 2 17.74 -13.76 21.22
C ASN A 2 16.25 -14.10 21.17
N VAL A 3 15.90 -15.31 21.62
CA VAL A 3 14.54 -15.87 21.60
C VAL A 3 13.53 -14.95 22.31
N ILE A 4 13.96 -14.27 23.38
CA ILE A 4 13.10 -13.34 24.15
C ILE A 4 12.74 -12.12 23.29
N ALA A 5 13.71 -11.57 22.55
CA ALA A 5 13.46 -10.44 21.65
C ALA A 5 12.48 -10.81 20.53
N SER A 6 12.58 -12.04 20.00
CA SER A 6 11.65 -12.56 18.99
C SER A 6 10.23 -12.72 19.54
N ILE A 7 10.08 -13.22 20.78
CA ILE A 7 8.76 -13.36 21.43
C ILE A 7 8.11 -11.99 21.65
N TRP A 8 8.84 -11.00 22.17
CA TRP A 8 8.33 -9.64 22.36
C TRP A 8 7.96 -8.96 21.03
N LYS A 9 8.66 -9.27 19.95
CA LYS A 9 8.33 -8.78 18.61
C LYS A 9 7.01 -9.39 18.11
N CYS A 10 6.83 -10.71 18.23
CA CYS A 10 5.58 -11.37 17.85
C CYS A 10 4.39 -10.83 18.64
N LEU A 11 4.50 -10.72 19.97
CA LEU A 11 3.41 -10.22 20.82
C LEU A 11 2.99 -8.79 20.47
N ARG A 12 3.95 -7.91 20.17
CA ARG A 12 3.65 -6.54 19.71
C ARG A 12 2.99 -6.53 18.34
N ASN A 13 3.45 -7.36 17.42
CA ASN A 13 2.81 -7.48 16.10
C ASN A 13 1.37 -7.98 16.22
N ASP A 14 1.12 -8.98 17.05
CA ASP A 14 -0.23 -9.50 17.29
C ASP A 14 -1.13 -8.40 17.88
N GLU A 15 -0.66 -7.67 18.90
CA GLU A 15 -1.41 -6.57 19.50
C GLU A 15 -1.76 -5.48 18.47
N GLN A 16 -0.81 -5.09 17.62
CA GLN A 16 -1.04 -4.12 16.55
C GLN A 16 -2.01 -4.64 15.49
N ASN A 17 -1.90 -5.92 15.13
CA ASN A 17 -2.83 -6.57 14.20
C ASN A 17 -4.27 -6.54 14.74
N TRP A 18 -4.49 -6.84 16.03
CA TRP A 18 -5.82 -6.78 16.64
C TRP A 18 -6.39 -5.36 16.67
N ARG A 19 -5.55 -4.37 16.98
CA ARG A 19 -5.96 -2.96 16.94
C ARG A 19 -6.38 -2.57 15.53
N GLN A 20 -5.57 -2.86 14.51
CA GLN A 20 -5.88 -2.58 13.11
C GLN A 20 -7.15 -3.31 12.64
N ASN A 21 -7.26 -4.61 12.89
CA ASN A 21 -8.38 -5.45 12.45
C ASN A 21 -9.72 -5.07 13.09
N SER A 22 -9.70 -4.50 14.30
CA SER A 22 -10.91 -3.99 14.95
C SER A 22 -11.52 -2.77 14.26
N ARG A 23 -10.71 -1.98 13.52
CA ARG A 23 -11.06 -0.68 12.89
C ARG A 23 -11.62 0.38 13.86
N ILE A 24 -11.38 0.27 15.17
CA ILE A 24 -11.82 1.24 16.17
C ILE A 24 -10.76 2.36 16.31
N LYS A 25 -11.14 3.60 16.01
CA LYS A 25 -10.24 4.78 16.06
C LYS A 25 -10.05 5.41 17.46
N TRP A 26 -10.90 5.07 18.44
CA TRP A 26 -11.17 5.93 19.61
C TRP A 26 -10.65 5.45 20.98
N LEU A 27 -9.64 4.57 21.05
CA LEU A 27 -8.96 4.31 22.34
C LEU A 27 -7.74 5.22 22.47
N LEU A 28 -8.01 6.47 22.85
CA LEU A 28 -7.00 7.51 23.02
C LEU A 28 -6.21 7.41 24.33
N ASP A 29 -6.64 6.61 25.32
CA ASP A 29 -5.91 6.51 26.59
C ASP A 29 -5.94 5.10 27.20
N GLY A 30 -4.76 4.45 27.22
CA GLY A 30 -4.31 3.71 28.41
C GLY A 30 -4.73 2.27 28.67
N ASP A 31 -5.74 1.67 28.04
CA ASP A 31 -6.12 0.27 28.33
C ASP A 31 -5.62 -0.73 27.25
N LYS A 32 -4.81 -1.71 27.67
CA LYS A 32 -4.28 -2.82 26.85
C LYS A 32 -5.34 -3.88 26.61
N ASN A 33 -6.60 -3.50 26.45
CA ASN A 33 -7.76 -4.41 26.48
C ASN A 33 -7.83 -5.30 25.23
N SER A 34 -6.86 -6.20 25.09
CA SER A 34 -6.74 -7.13 23.99
C SER A 34 -8.02 -7.94 23.87
N ARG A 35 -8.65 -8.35 24.98
CA ARG A 35 -9.91 -9.09 24.99
C ARG A 35 -11.06 -8.33 24.30
N PHE A 36 -11.15 -7.02 24.50
CA PHE A 36 -12.11 -6.19 23.79
C PHE A 36 -11.83 -6.18 22.28
N PHE A 37 -10.58 -5.91 21.87
CA PHE A 37 -10.20 -5.91 20.45
C PHE A 37 -10.34 -7.28 19.79
N HIS A 38 -10.03 -8.37 20.51
CA HIS A 38 -10.26 -9.75 20.08
C HIS A 38 -11.75 -10.01 19.88
N SER A 39 -12.61 -9.59 20.81
CA SER A 39 -14.06 -9.77 20.72
C SER A 39 -14.64 -9.04 19.50
N ILE A 40 -14.26 -7.77 19.31
CA ILE A 40 -14.68 -6.99 18.13
C ILE A 40 -14.14 -7.59 16.84
N SER A 41 -12.86 -7.97 16.80
CA SER A 41 -12.26 -8.60 15.62
C SER A 41 -12.94 -9.93 15.29
N ASN A 42 -13.29 -10.74 16.29
CA ASN A 42 -14.04 -11.99 16.11
C ASN A 42 -15.46 -11.73 15.63
N MET A 43 -16.17 -10.76 16.21
CA MET A 43 -17.50 -10.36 15.74
C MET A 43 -17.45 -9.93 14.27
N ARG A 44 -16.48 -9.08 13.91
CA ARG A 44 -16.28 -8.63 12.52
C ARG A 44 -15.89 -9.77 11.61
N ARG A 45 -15.04 -10.70 12.06
CA ARG A 45 -14.66 -11.89 11.30
C ARG A 45 -15.87 -12.77 11.02
N ASN A 46 -16.73 -12.99 12.01
CA ASN A 46 -17.93 -13.80 11.86
C ASN A 46 -18.98 -13.11 10.98
N TYR A 47 -19.16 -11.79 11.13
CA TYR A 47 -20.11 -11.01 10.33
C TYR A 47 -19.68 -10.90 8.87
N ASN A 48 -18.38 -10.69 8.61
CA ASN A 48 -17.82 -10.60 7.25
C ASN A 48 -17.44 -11.97 6.69
N PHE A 49 -17.81 -13.08 7.35
CA PHE A 49 -17.50 -14.41 6.85
C PHE A 49 -18.33 -14.67 5.60
N LEU A 50 -17.64 -14.87 4.48
CA LEU A 50 -18.24 -15.23 3.21
C LEU A 50 -18.42 -16.75 3.18
N GLY A 51 -19.61 -17.21 3.55
CA GLY A 51 -19.97 -18.64 3.54
C GLY A 51 -20.37 -19.14 2.16
N ASP A 52 -21.42 -18.54 1.60
CA ASP A 52 -21.92 -18.84 0.27
C ASP A 52 -21.76 -17.62 -0.65
N LEU A 53 -21.45 -17.86 -1.92
CA LEU A 53 -21.38 -16.85 -2.96
C LEU A 53 -22.33 -17.25 -4.11
N ALA A 54 -23.21 -16.34 -4.51
CA ALA A 54 -24.03 -16.52 -5.72
C ALA A 54 -23.50 -15.57 -6.81
N PHE A 55 -23.06 -16.13 -7.93
CA PHE A 55 -22.53 -15.38 -9.07
C PHE A 55 -22.97 -16.03 -10.38
N ASP A 56 -23.46 -15.25 -11.34
CA ASP A 56 -23.96 -15.72 -12.65
C ASP A 56 -24.93 -16.92 -12.59
N GLY A 57 -25.79 -16.96 -11.57
CA GLY A 57 -26.79 -18.03 -11.38
C GLY A 57 -26.23 -19.32 -10.78
N VAL A 58 -24.94 -19.37 -10.44
CA VAL A 58 -24.28 -20.48 -9.75
C VAL A 58 -24.08 -20.12 -8.27
N VAL A 59 -24.35 -21.07 -7.38
CA VAL A 59 -24.10 -20.92 -5.94
C VAL A 59 -22.88 -21.75 -5.55
N TYR A 60 -21.90 -21.06 -4.95
CA TYR A 60 -20.66 -21.61 -4.45
C TYR A 60 -20.71 -21.64 -2.92
N SER A 61 -20.67 -22.82 -2.32
CA SER A 61 -20.71 -23.00 -0.86
C SER A 61 -19.39 -23.54 -0.28
N ASN A 62 -18.54 -24.12 -1.13
CA ASN A 62 -17.25 -24.61 -0.68
C ASN A 62 -16.24 -23.45 -0.61
N PRO A 63 -15.54 -23.22 0.52
CA PRO A 63 -14.60 -22.12 0.67
C PRO A 63 -13.56 -21.99 -0.44
N SER A 64 -13.06 -23.11 -0.99
CA SER A 64 -12.13 -23.07 -2.11
C SER A 64 -12.78 -22.50 -3.38
N SER A 65 -13.99 -22.96 -3.71
CA SER A 65 -14.70 -22.51 -4.90
C SER A 65 -15.18 -21.06 -4.79
N VAL A 66 -15.56 -20.62 -3.58
CA VAL A 66 -15.86 -19.22 -3.28
C VAL A 66 -14.62 -18.36 -3.48
N GLY A 67 -13.47 -18.80 -2.96
CA GLY A 67 -12.20 -18.12 -3.17
C GLY A 67 -11.88 -18.00 -4.65
N ASP A 68 -11.82 -19.11 -5.38
CA ASP A 68 -11.46 -19.15 -6.79
C ASP A 68 -12.34 -18.23 -7.64
N GLU A 69 -13.65 -18.21 -7.40
CA GLU A 69 -14.58 -17.32 -8.12
C GLU A 69 -14.32 -15.85 -7.80
N VAL A 70 -14.15 -15.50 -6.52
CA VAL A 70 -13.79 -14.12 -6.12
C VAL A 70 -12.49 -13.67 -6.79
N PHE A 71 -11.47 -14.54 -6.81
CA PHE A 71 -10.21 -14.25 -7.48
C PHE A 71 -10.39 -14.02 -8.98
N ASN A 72 -11.09 -14.91 -9.67
CA ASN A 72 -11.31 -14.79 -11.11
C ASN A 72 -12.08 -13.50 -11.43
N TYR A 73 -13.13 -13.21 -10.67
CA TYR A 73 -13.92 -12.00 -10.84
C TYR A 73 -13.04 -10.75 -10.73
N PHE A 74 -12.32 -10.59 -9.63
CA PHE A 74 -11.51 -9.39 -9.40
C PHE A 74 -10.31 -9.30 -10.34
N GLN A 75 -9.62 -10.41 -10.61
CA GLN A 75 -8.53 -10.42 -11.59
C GLN A 75 -9.01 -9.90 -12.95
N ASN A 76 -10.19 -10.35 -13.41
CA ASN A 76 -10.78 -9.87 -14.66
C ASN A 76 -11.29 -8.43 -14.55
N HIS A 77 -11.89 -8.05 -13.42
CA HIS A 77 -12.38 -6.70 -13.18
C HIS A 77 -11.24 -5.69 -13.24
N PHE A 78 -10.14 -5.92 -12.50
CA PHE A 78 -8.95 -5.08 -12.51
C PHE A 78 -8.34 -5.00 -13.91
N LYS A 79 -8.14 -6.14 -14.60
CA LYS A 79 -7.63 -6.15 -15.98
C LYS A 79 -8.48 -5.39 -17.00
N ASN A 80 -9.78 -5.23 -16.77
CA ASN A 80 -10.67 -4.54 -17.69
C ASN A 80 -10.93 -3.08 -17.31
N HIS A 81 -10.96 -2.76 -16.02
CA HIS A 81 -11.17 -1.39 -15.53
C HIS A 81 -9.91 -0.52 -15.55
N PHE A 82 -8.72 -1.13 -15.43
CA PHE A 82 -7.45 -0.40 -15.51
C PHE A 82 -6.88 -0.34 -16.94
N LYS A 83 -7.64 -0.79 -17.96
CA LYS A 83 -7.35 -0.43 -19.34
C LYS A 83 -7.61 1.06 -19.50
N GLU A 84 -6.54 1.83 -19.35
CA GLU A 84 -6.48 3.29 -19.45
C GLU A 84 -7.56 3.83 -20.40
N GLU A 85 -8.57 4.50 -19.86
CA GLU A 85 -9.24 5.53 -20.65
C GLU A 85 -8.13 6.51 -21.02
N LYS A 86 -7.88 6.70 -22.33
CA LYS A 86 -6.90 7.66 -22.84
C LYS A 86 -7.30 9.06 -22.37
N TRP A 87 -6.90 9.42 -21.17
CA TRP A 87 -6.96 10.78 -20.68
C TRP A 87 -5.89 11.58 -21.43
N PHE A 88 -6.29 12.71 -21.98
CA PHE A 88 -5.32 13.65 -22.55
C PHE A 88 -4.65 14.39 -21.40
N CYS A 89 -3.55 13.85 -20.89
CA CYS A 89 -2.68 14.60 -19.99
C CYS A 89 -1.91 15.63 -20.83
N PRO A 90 -2.07 16.94 -20.60
CA PRO A 90 -1.24 17.94 -21.27
C PRO A 90 0.22 17.66 -20.90
N ARG A 91 1.07 17.38 -21.90
CA ARG A 91 2.51 17.29 -21.64
C ARG A 91 2.95 18.59 -20.97
N ILE A 92 3.71 18.47 -19.88
CA ILE A 92 4.37 19.60 -19.25
C ILE A 92 5.47 20.08 -20.22
N ILE A 93 5.08 20.87 -21.21
CA ILE A 93 5.99 21.50 -22.15
C ILE A 93 6.18 22.93 -21.67
N GLY A 94 7.42 23.28 -21.31
CA GLY A 94 7.80 24.65 -20.94
C GLY A 94 7.75 24.98 -19.44
N LEU A 95 7.57 24.01 -18.54
CA LEU A 95 7.90 24.21 -17.13
C LEU A 95 9.40 23.99 -16.93
N GLN A 96 10.05 24.92 -16.23
CA GLN A 96 11.41 24.73 -15.73
C GLN A 96 11.33 24.06 -14.36
N PHE A 97 11.84 22.85 -14.26
CA PHE A 97 11.99 22.17 -12.98
C PHE A 97 13.29 22.63 -12.32
N ASN A 98 13.31 22.62 -10.99
CA ASN A 98 14.57 22.72 -10.27
C ASN A 98 15.36 21.43 -10.54
N HIS A 99 16.58 21.57 -11.05
CA HIS A 99 17.47 20.44 -11.31
C HIS A 99 18.34 20.20 -10.09
N LEU A 100 18.43 18.95 -9.66
CA LEU A 100 19.44 18.54 -8.68
C LEU A 100 20.82 18.60 -9.34
N SER A 101 21.80 19.15 -8.62
CA SER A 101 23.19 19.00 -9.01
C SER A 101 23.65 17.55 -8.84
N VAL A 102 24.73 17.17 -9.53
CA VAL A 102 25.32 15.82 -9.43
C VAL A 102 25.61 15.45 -7.98
N VAL A 103 26.15 16.39 -7.20
CA VAL A 103 26.48 16.18 -5.79
C VAL A 103 25.23 15.96 -4.94
N GLU A 104 24.14 16.72 -5.18
CA GLU A 104 22.89 16.53 -4.46
C GLU A 104 22.23 15.18 -4.80
N SER A 105 22.29 14.75 -6.06
CA SER A 105 21.82 13.44 -6.48
C SER A 105 22.61 12.31 -5.80
N GLU A 106 23.94 12.41 -5.78
CA GLU A 106 24.80 11.41 -5.12
C GLU A 106 24.54 11.35 -3.60
N THR A 107 24.34 12.50 -2.96
CA THR A 107 24.02 12.58 -1.51
C THR A 107 22.69 11.89 -1.19
N LEU A 108 21.69 11.94 -2.07
CA LEU A 108 20.41 11.25 -1.89
C LEU A 108 20.52 9.72 -2.02
N GLU A 109 21.59 9.21 -2.61
CA GLU A 109 21.86 7.78 -2.81
C GLU A 109 22.82 7.21 -1.74
N GLU A 110 23.40 8.06 -0.89
CA GLU A 110 24.23 7.61 0.22
C GLU A 110 23.42 6.89 1.31
N LYS A 111 24.08 5.95 2.00
CA LYS A 111 23.45 5.23 3.11
C LYS A 111 23.29 6.18 4.30
N PHE A 112 22.05 6.37 4.73
CA PHE A 112 21.73 7.07 5.98
C PHE A 112 22.50 6.47 7.17
N THR A 113 23.22 7.31 7.91
CA THR A 113 23.81 6.96 9.20
C THR A 113 22.87 7.35 10.34
N HIS A 114 22.84 6.55 11.40
CA HIS A 114 21.91 6.72 12.53
C HIS A 114 22.08 8.09 13.22
N ASP A 115 23.26 8.69 13.13
CA ASP A 115 23.61 9.98 13.74
C ASP A 115 22.98 11.18 13.01
N GLN A 116 22.67 11.05 11.71
CA GLN A 116 22.08 12.14 10.91
C GLN A 116 20.62 12.45 11.26
N LEU A 117 19.93 11.52 11.94
CA LEU A 117 18.51 11.66 12.30
C LEU A 117 18.29 12.44 13.60
N GLU A 118 19.29 12.53 14.48
CA GLU A 118 19.15 13.15 15.82
C GLU A 118 19.47 14.66 15.84
N GLU A 119 20.25 15.18 14.89
CA GLU A 119 20.74 16.58 14.94
C GLU A 119 19.92 17.63 14.16
N ARG A 120 18.98 17.21 13.30
CA ARG A 120 18.22 18.18 12.48
C ARG A 120 16.93 18.65 13.16
N HIS A 121 17.09 19.52 14.16
CA HIS A 121 16.03 20.37 14.70
C HIS A 121 15.64 21.48 13.70
N ILE A 122 15.06 21.09 12.57
CA ILE A 122 14.54 22.03 11.58
C ILE A 122 13.14 22.47 12.01
N TRP A 123 12.99 23.74 12.34
CA TRP A 123 11.66 24.34 12.53
C TRP A 123 10.95 24.42 11.18
N GLY A 124 9.86 23.68 11.03
CA GLY A 124 9.08 23.64 9.80
C GLY A 124 7.58 23.52 10.09
N PHE A 125 6.77 24.08 9.20
CA PHE A 125 5.32 23.87 9.21
C PHE A 125 5.01 22.69 8.29
N LEU A 126 4.34 21.65 8.81
CA LEU A 126 3.92 20.50 8.01
C LEU A 126 2.49 20.75 7.51
N VAL A 127 2.34 21.00 6.21
CA VAL A 127 1.02 21.04 5.55
C VAL A 127 0.81 19.68 4.89
N LYS A 128 -0.09 18.89 5.45
CA LYS A 128 -0.53 17.63 4.84
C LYS A 128 -1.72 17.92 3.94
N LEU A 129 -1.49 17.91 2.63
CA LEU A 129 -2.56 17.89 1.64
C LEU A 129 -2.86 16.43 1.30
N ASP A 130 -4.03 15.95 1.69
CA ASP A 130 -4.50 14.61 1.36
C ASP A 130 -5.33 14.67 0.08
N PHE A 131 -4.81 14.11 -1.01
CA PHE A 131 -5.55 13.92 -2.25
C PHE A 131 -6.19 12.54 -2.24
N GLU A 132 -7.50 12.46 -2.42
CA GLU A 132 -8.21 11.18 -2.48
C GLU A 132 -7.77 10.41 -3.74
N LYS A 133 -7.18 9.22 -3.54
CA LYS A 133 -6.76 8.30 -4.60
C LYS A 133 -5.79 8.90 -5.62
N SER A 134 -4.94 9.85 -5.23
CA SER A 134 -3.99 10.47 -6.17
C SER A 134 -3.05 9.45 -6.79
N CYS A 135 -2.62 8.44 -6.04
CA CYS A 135 -1.73 7.40 -6.56
C CYS A 135 -2.39 6.49 -7.61
N ASP A 136 -3.72 6.38 -7.60
CA ASP A 136 -4.47 5.52 -8.52
C ASP A 136 -4.70 6.19 -9.89
N ASN A 137 -4.51 7.52 -9.98
CA ASN A 137 -4.83 8.33 -11.16
C ASN A 137 -3.60 9.04 -11.78
N ILE A 138 -2.38 8.72 -11.34
CA ILE A 138 -1.17 9.32 -11.92
C ILE A 138 -0.91 8.70 -13.29
N ASP A 139 -0.84 9.55 -14.32
CA ASP A 139 -0.46 9.16 -15.68
C ASP A 139 1.04 8.82 -15.75
N HIS A 140 1.38 7.67 -16.33
CA HIS A 140 2.77 7.22 -16.45
C HIS A 140 3.61 8.15 -17.33
N ASN A 141 3.05 8.70 -18.42
CA ASN A 141 3.75 9.66 -19.28
C ASN A 141 4.03 10.98 -18.55
N PHE A 142 3.12 11.39 -17.67
CA PHE A 142 3.35 12.54 -16.80
C PHE A 142 4.51 12.28 -15.84
N LEU A 143 4.53 11.12 -15.20
CA LEU A 143 5.60 10.74 -14.28
C LEU A 143 6.95 10.67 -14.99
N ASP A 144 7.00 10.11 -16.20
CA ASP A 144 8.23 10.04 -17.00
C ASP A 144 8.71 11.44 -17.41
N SER A 145 7.79 12.34 -17.78
CA SER A 145 8.13 13.75 -18.05
C SER A 145 8.73 14.46 -16.82
N VAL A 146 8.25 14.12 -15.62
CA VAL A 146 8.81 14.66 -14.37
C VAL A 146 10.20 14.10 -14.11
N LYS A 147 10.41 12.78 -14.27
CA LYS A 147 11.73 12.14 -14.11
C LYS A 147 12.77 12.82 -15.01
N GLU A 148 12.46 12.94 -16.30
CA GLU A 148 13.32 13.61 -17.30
C GLU A 148 13.61 15.08 -16.93
N GLY A 149 12.63 15.78 -16.34
CA GLY A 149 12.75 17.19 -15.98
C GLY A 149 13.56 17.46 -14.70
N THR A 150 13.57 16.54 -13.73
CA THR A 150 14.16 16.78 -12.39
C THR A 150 15.62 16.32 -12.23
N SER A 151 16.17 15.61 -13.22
CA SER A 151 17.52 15.04 -13.17
C SER A 151 17.78 14.14 -11.95
N PHE A 152 16.79 13.31 -11.56
CA PHE A 152 17.03 12.30 -10.53
C PHE A 152 18.10 11.31 -11.00
N GLY A 153 18.92 10.82 -10.07
CA GLY A 153 19.90 9.78 -10.37
C GLY A 153 19.26 8.50 -10.90
N VAL A 154 19.99 7.76 -11.74
CA VAL A 154 19.52 6.53 -12.41
C VAL A 154 19.04 5.47 -11.41
N ILE A 155 19.58 5.45 -10.19
CA ILE A 155 19.15 4.52 -9.14
C ILE A 155 17.73 4.87 -8.68
N TRP A 156 17.46 6.15 -8.43
CA TRP A 156 16.13 6.63 -8.04
C TRP A 156 15.10 6.43 -9.13
N GLU A 157 15.46 6.71 -10.39
CA GLU A 157 14.58 6.44 -11.53
C GLU A 157 14.22 4.96 -11.62
N ASN A 158 15.20 4.07 -11.44
CA ASN A 158 14.99 2.63 -11.43
C ASN A 158 14.12 2.19 -10.25
N TRP A 159 14.28 2.76 -9.05
CA TRP A 159 13.42 2.44 -7.91
C TRP A 159 11.97 2.85 -8.18
N ILE A 160 11.75 4.08 -8.63
CA ILE A 160 10.41 4.58 -8.97
C ILE A 160 9.80 3.72 -10.06
N SER A 161 10.54 3.42 -11.12
CA SER A 161 10.08 2.57 -12.24
C SER A 161 9.70 1.17 -11.76
N ASN A 162 10.53 0.52 -10.95
CA ASN A 162 10.22 -0.81 -10.44
C ASN A 162 8.99 -0.79 -9.51
N CYS A 163 8.83 0.24 -8.68
CA CYS A 163 7.67 0.35 -7.78
C CYS A 163 6.35 0.50 -8.53
N ILE A 164 6.34 1.21 -9.66
CA ILE A 164 5.11 1.45 -10.44
C ILE A 164 4.81 0.33 -11.46
N SER A 165 5.81 -0.42 -11.91
CA SER A 165 5.67 -1.48 -12.92
C SER A 165 5.57 -2.90 -12.36
N SER A 166 5.54 -3.06 -11.03
CA SER A 166 5.43 -4.38 -10.41
C SER A 166 4.32 -4.53 -9.36
N PRO A 167 3.22 -3.74 -9.37
CA PRO A 167 2.22 -3.90 -8.32
C PRO A 167 1.52 -5.26 -8.46
N THR A 168 1.82 -6.14 -7.51
CA THR A 168 1.06 -7.38 -7.31
C THR A 168 -0.01 -7.15 -6.25
N LEU A 169 -1.19 -7.73 -6.49
CA LEU A 169 -2.32 -7.70 -5.58
C LEU A 169 -2.66 -9.12 -5.14
N SER A 170 -2.99 -9.31 -3.86
CA SER A 170 -3.61 -10.51 -3.33
C SER A 170 -4.92 -10.15 -2.65
N LEU A 171 -5.95 -10.95 -2.88
CA LEU A 171 -7.25 -10.78 -2.22
C LEU A 171 -7.25 -11.54 -0.90
N LEU A 172 -7.84 -10.95 0.14
CA LEU A 172 -8.03 -11.62 1.41
C LEU A 172 -9.47 -12.13 1.51
N VAL A 173 -9.66 -13.44 1.41
CA VAL A 173 -10.98 -14.08 1.55
C VAL A 173 -11.02 -14.83 2.88
N ASN A 174 -11.97 -14.48 3.75
CA ASN A 174 -12.13 -15.08 5.09
C ASN A 174 -10.87 -15.07 5.98
N GLY A 175 -9.98 -14.10 5.75
CA GLY A 175 -8.72 -13.95 6.47
C GLY A 175 -7.56 -14.79 5.91
N SER A 176 -7.76 -15.49 4.80
CA SER A 176 -6.70 -16.20 4.08
C SER A 176 -6.33 -15.45 2.80
N PRO A 177 -5.04 -15.17 2.57
CA PRO A 177 -4.59 -14.54 1.34
C PRO A 177 -4.75 -15.52 0.16
N MET A 178 -5.25 -14.99 -0.94
CA MET A 178 -5.34 -15.68 -2.22
C MET A 178 -4.03 -15.59 -2.98
N LYS A 179 -3.96 -16.24 -4.13
CA LYS A 179 -2.82 -16.10 -5.06
C LYS A 179 -2.62 -14.63 -5.40
N GLU A 180 -1.36 -14.24 -5.57
CA GLU A 180 -1.02 -12.91 -6.09
C GLU A 180 -1.27 -12.85 -7.60
N PHE A 181 -1.69 -11.69 -8.09
CA PHE A 181 -1.82 -11.38 -9.51
C PHE A 181 -1.27 -9.98 -9.81
N SER A 182 -0.69 -9.81 -10.99
CA SER A 182 -0.29 -8.49 -11.49
C SER A 182 -1.52 -7.68 -11.88
N LEU A 183 -1.45 -6.36 -11.68
CA LEU A 183 -2.46 -5.40 -12.14
C LEU A 183 -2.28 -5.01 -13.62
N GLU A 184 -1.28 -5.55 -14.31
CA GLU A 184 -1.02 -5.40 -15.75
C GLU A 184 -1.94 -6.25 -16.66
#